data_AF-A0A5D3WRG3-F1
#
_entry.id   AF-A0A5D3WRG3-F1
#
_cell.length_a   1.000
_cell.length_b   1.000
_cell.length_c   1.000
_cell.angle_alpha   90.00
_cell.angle_beta   90.00
_cell.angle_gamma   90.00
#
_symmetry.space_group_name_H-M   'P 1'
#
loop_
_entity.id
_entity.type
_entity.pdbx_description
1 polymer ?
#
loop_
_entity_poly.entity_id
_entity_poly.type
_entity_poly.pdbx_seq_one_letter_code
_entity_poly.pdbx_strand_id
1 'polypeptide(L)'
;MFRPEYTFMLLAGTTLVSLACFILLFLKLNRLSRQLVRVSSRISENEEAKPAVEKAAFDTDLLAANMKAMIRQQVTAGNMSDRYRYINSLASHGLDPAQIAQILEIGKGEAEQLVKLASLRPLASDPEEIAA
;
A
#
# COMPACT_ATOMS: atom_id res chain seq x y z
N MET A 1 -44.98 -37.87 -42.45
CA MET A 1 -44.50 -36.91 -43.47
C MET A 1 -44.94 -35.52 -43.01
N PHE A 2 -44.02 -34.70 -42.49
CA PHE A 2 -44.37 -33.36 -41.98
C PHE A 2 -44.72 -32.45 -43.15
N ARG A 3 -45.80 -31.67 -43.02
CA ARG A 3 -46.15 -30.68 -44.05
C ARG A 3 -45.08 -29.58 -44.07
N PRO A 4 -44.63 -29.15 -45.26
CA PRO A 4 -43.58 -28.14 -45.41
C PRO A 4 -43.94 -26.81 -44.71
N GLU A 5 -45.22 -26.48 -44.62
CA GLU A 5 -45.73 -25.30 -43.91
C GLU A 5 -45.27 -25.24 -42.44
N TYR A 6 -45.24 -26.38 -41.73
CA TYR A 6 -44.78 -26.41 -40.34
C TYR A 6 -43.29 -26.17 -40.22
N THR A 7 -42.49 -26.64 -41.19
CA THR A 7 -41.04 -26.38 -41.17
C THR A 7 -40.72 -24.91 -41.37
N PHE A 8 -41.48 -24.21 -42.22
CA PHE A 8 -41.33 -22.75 -42.39
C PHE A 8 -41.75 -21.98 -41.14
N MET A 9 -42.87 -22.36 -40.50
CA MET A 9 -43.29 -21.70 -39.25
C MET A 9 -42.29 -21.92 -38.10
N LEU A 10 -41.74 -23.13 -37.97
CA LEU A 10 -40.72 -23.41 -36.96
C LEU A 10 -39.44 -22.61 -37.22
N LEU A 11 -39.00 -22.51 -38.48
CA LEU A 11 -37.81 -21.73 -38.85
C LEU A 11 -38.02 -20.23 -38.61
N ALA A 12 -39.21 -19.71 -38.95
CA ALA A 12 -39.57 -18.32 -38.66
C ALA A 12 -39.63 -18.06 -37.14
N GLY A 13 -40.15 -19.02 -36.36
CA GLY A 13 -40.22 -18.93 -34.91
C GLY A 13 -38.84 -18.89 -34.26
N THR A 14 -37.94 -19.82 -34.63
CA THR A 14 -36.59 -19.88 -34.05
C THR A 14 -35.74 -18.67 -34.42
N THR A 15 -35.87 -18.14 -35.64
CA THR A 15 -35.17 -16.92 -36.05
C THR A 15 -35.66 -15.70 -35.29
N LEU A 16 -36.97 -15.54 -35.09
CA LEU A 16 -37.53 -14.46 -34.26
C LEU A 16 -37.08 -14.54 -32.80
N VAL A 17 -37.09 -15.74 -32.20
CA VAL A 17 -36.62 -15.94 -30.82
C VAL A 17 -35.13 -15.65 -30.70
N SER A 18 -34.32 -16.11 -31.67
CA SER A 18 -32.88 -15.84 -31.72
C SER A 18 -32.60 -14.33 -31.83
N LEU A 19 -33.35 -13.62 -32.67
CA LEU A 19 -33.21 -12.19 -32.88
C LEU A 19 -33.61 -11.41 -31.63
N ALA A 20 -34.72 -11.77 -30.97
CA ALA A 20 -35.13 -11.18 -29.71
C ALA A 20 -34.10 -11.41 -28.59
N CYS A 21 -33.55 -12.63 -28.48
CA CYS A 21 -32.50 -12.95 -27.53
C CYS A 21 -31.24 -12.12 -27.79
N PHE A 22 -30.83 -11.98 -29.05
CA PHE A 22 -29.68 -11.18 -29.44
C PHE A 22 -29.86 -9.70 -29.07
N ILE A 23 -31.05 -9.12 -29.29
CA ILE A 23 -31.36 -7.73 -28.90
C ILE A 23 -31.25 -7.56 -27.37
N LEU A 24 -31.81 -8.48 -26.59
CA LEU A 24 -31.72 -8.41 -25.13
C LEU A 24 -30.28 -8.48 -24.62
N LEU A 25 -29.47 -9.37 -25.19
CA LEU A 25 -28.05 -9.47 -24.88
C LEU A 25 -27.30 -8.19 -25.27
N PHE A 26 -27.58 -7.63 -26.46
CA PHE A 26 -26.97 -6.40 -26.94
C PHE A 26 -27.30 -5.21 -26.03
N LEU A 27 -28.55 -5.09 -25.56
CA LEU A 27 -28.94 -4.07 -24.60
C LEU A 27 -28.23 -4.25 -23.25
N LYS A 28 -28.09 -5.50 -22.77
CA LYS A 28 -27.37 -5.81 -21.53
C LYS A 28 -25.88 -5.49 -21.66
N LEU A 29 -25.25 -5.83 -22.77
CA LEU A 29 -23.86 -5.48 -23.11
C LEU A 29 -23.66 -3.96 -23.15
N ASN A 30 -24.56 -3.22 -23.79
CA ASN A 30 -24.50 -1.75 -23.80
C ASN A 30 -24.67 -1.15 -22.41
N ARG A 31 -25.54 -1.73 -21.57
CA ARG A 31 -25.70 -1.29 -20.18
C ARG A 31 -24.42 -1.52 -19.37
N LEU A 32 -23.79 -2.69 -19.51
CA LEU A 32 -22.52 -3.02 -18.86
C LEU A 32 -21.36 -2.16 -19.40
N SER A 33 -21.29 -1.94 -20.71
CA SER A 33 -20.31 -1.05 -21.34
C SER A 33 -20.42 0.37 -20.79
N ARG A 34 -21.64 0.90 -20.64
CA ARG A 34 -21.87 2.21 -20.00
C ARG A 34 -21.44 2.23 -18.54
N GLN A 35 -21.63 1.13 -17.80
CA GLN A 35 -21.15 1.02 -16.42
C GLN A 35 -19.62 0.93 -16.37
N LEU A 36 -19.00 0.18 -17.27
CA LEU A 36 -17.56 0.04 -17.39
C LEU A 36 -16.91 1.39 -17.73
N VAL A 37 -17.51 2.16 -18.65
CA VAL A 37 -17.06 3.51 -18.98
C VAL A 37 -17.14 4.45 -17.77
N ARG A 38 -18.21 4.38 -16.97
CA ARG A 38 -18.34 5.20 -15.74
C ARG A 38 -17.35 4.81 -14.66
N VAL A 39 -17.06 3.51 -14.51
CA VAL A 39 -16.06 3.04 -13.55
C VAL A 39 -14.66 3.36 -14.04
N SER A 40 -14.39 3.15 -15.33
CA SER A 40 -13.13 3.52 -15.98
C SER A 40 -12.89 5.02 -15.93
N SER A 41 -13.90 5.87 -16.10
CA SER A 41 -13.74 7.31 -15.98
C SER A 41 -13.47 7.72 -14.53
N ARG A 42 -14.12 7.07 -13.55
CA ARG A 42 -13.80 7.29 -12.12
C ARG A 42 -12.40 6.82 -11.76
N ILE A 43 -11.94 5.71 -12.33
CA ILE A 43 -10.56 5.23 -12.13
C ILE A 43 -9.57 6.18 -12.80
N SER A 44 -9.86 6.66 -14.01
CA SER A 44 -9.00 7.60 -14.76
C SER A 44 -8.93 8.98 -14.09
N GLU A 45 -10.04 9.49 -13.55
CA GLU A 45 -10.10 10.75 -12.80
C GLU A 45 -9.40 10.61 -11.44
N ASN A 46 -9.50 9.43 -10.81
CA ASN A 46 -8.71 9.10 -9.63
C ASN A 46 -7.23 8.93 -10.00
N GLU A 47 -6.89 8.34 -11.16
CA GLU A 47 -5.51 8.20 -11.67
C GLU A 47 -4.88 9.49 -12.19
N GLU A 48 -5.64 10.54 -12.50
CA GLU A 48 -5.13 11.89 -12.82
C GLU A 48 -4.94 12.76 -11.56
N ALA A 49 -5.71 12.52 -10.49
CA ALA A 49 -5.43 13.09 -9.17
C ALA A 49 -4.35 12.31 -8.39
N LYS A 50 -4.12 11.03 -8.74
CA LYS A 50 -3.21 10.11 -8.07
C LYS A 50 -1.84 9.88 -8.74
N PRO A 51 -1.47 10.34 -9.95
CA PRO A 51 -0.15 10.02 -10.49
C PRO A 51 0.93 10.90 -9.84
N ALA A 52 0.54 12.05 -9.27
CA ALA A 52 1.41 12.88 -8.44
C ALA A 52 1.48 12.37 -6.99
N VAL A 53 0.37 11.86 -6.44
CA VAL A 53 0.31 11.40 -5.04
C VAL A 53 0.82 9.97 -4.87
N GLU A 54 0.60 9.06 -5.84
CA GLU A 54 1.01 7.65 -5.77
C GLU A 54 2.35 7.39 -6.44
N LYS A 55 2.83 8.20 -7.41
CA LYS A 55 4.27 8.21 -7.70
C LYS A 55 5.05 8.86 -6.57
N ALA A 56 4.55 9.93 -5.95
CA ALA A 56 5.16 10.44 -4.73
C ALA A 56 5.07 9.40 -3.59
N ALA A 57 3.95 8.69 -3.42
CA ALA A 57 3.81 7.66 -2.38
C ALA A 57 4.69 6.43 -2.66
N PHE A 58 4.79 5.98 -3.91
CA PHE A 58 5.64 4.88 -4.32
C PHE A 58 7.11 5.27 -4.28
N ASP A 59 7.49 6.46 -4.74
CA ASP A 59 8.85 6.97 -4.57
C ASP A 59 9.17 7.22 -3.10
N THR A 60 8.21 7.67 -2.26
CA THR A 60 8.43 7.79 -0.82
C THR A 60 8.47 6.44 -0.12
N ASP A 61 7.71 5.44 -0.55
CA ASP A 61 7.74 4.08 0.02
C ASP A 61 8.99 3.33 -0.45
N LEU A 62 9.46 3.57 -1.67
CA LEU A 62 10.69 2.99 -2.21
C LEU A 62 11.92 3.72 -1.63
N LEU A 63 11.83 5.04 -1.40
CA LEU A 63 12.81 5.82 -0.64
C LEU A 63 12.78 5.46 0.85
N ALA A 64 11.61 5.20 1.45
CA ALA A 64 11.49 4.72 2.83
C ALA A 64 11.97 3.28 2.95
N ALA A 65 11.75 2.42 1.95
CA ALA A 65 12.28 1.06 1.92
C ALA A 65 13.80 1.06 1.70
N ASN A 66 14.33 1.95 0.84
CA ASN A 66 15.75 2.12 0.62
C ASN A 66 16.43 2.77 1.84
N MET A 67 15.80 3.75 2.49
CA MET A 67 16.22 4.27 3.79
C MET A 67 16.13 3.20 4.87
N LYS A 68 15.08 2.38 4.93
CA LYS A 68 14.96 1.28 5.90
C LYS A 68 16.03 0.20 5.65
N ALA A 69 16.37 -0.08 4.39
CA ALA A 69 17.47 -0.98 4.03
C ALA A 69 18.84 -0.38 4.39
N MET A 70 19.07 0.91 4.11
CA MET A 70 20.28 1.64 4.46
C MET A 70 20.44 1.81 5.97
N ILE A 71 19.35 2.08 6.71
CA ILE A 71 19.28 2.11 8.17
C ILE A 71 19.52 0.71 8.72
N ARG A 72 18.94 -0.34 8.14
CA ARG A 72 19.21 -1.72 8.58
C ARG A 72 20.67 -2.10 8.33
N GLN A 73 21.27 -1.67 7.23
CA GLN A 73 22.71 -1.82 6.98
C GLN A 73 23.56 -1.00 7.95
N GLN A 74 23.17 0.24 8.28
CA GLN A 74 23.84 1.08 9.29
C GLN A 74 23.62 0.57 10.72
N VAL A 75 22.50 -0.06 11.05
CA VAL A 75 22.23 -0.69 12.36
C VAL A 75 22.98 -2.01 12.48
N THR A 76 23.21 -2.72 11.36
CA THR A 76 24.03 -3.93 11.34
C THR A 76 25.54 -3.60 11.35
N ALA A 77 25.93 -2.40 10.90
CA ALA A 77 27.33 -1.94 10.83
C ALA A 77 27.71 -0.82 11.81
N GLY A 78 26.78 -0.30 12.62
CA GLY A 78 26.92 0.95 13.37
C GLY A 78 26.89 0.75 14.88
N ASN A 79 27.81 1.43 15.53
CA ASN A 79 28.08 1.38 16.97
C ASN A 79 26.80 1.49 17.81
N MET A 80 26.68 0.64 18.84
CA MET A 80 25.56 0.64 19.79
C MET A 80 25.22 2.05 20.32
N SER A 81 26.21 2.96 20.39
CA SER A 81 26.05 4.37 20.78
C SER A 81 24.99 5.12 19.96
N ASP A 82 24.94 4.94 18.65
CA ASP A 82 24.00 5.67 17.78
C ASP A 82 22.56 5.16 17.97
N ARG A 83 22.41 3.86 18.25
CA ARG A 83 21.13 3.24 18.62
C ARG A 83 20.58 3.84 19.92
N TYR A 84 21.43 4.10 20.91
CA TYR A 84 21.01 4.75 22.16
C TYR A 84 20.61 6.22 21.95
N ARG A 85 21.37 6.97 21.14
CA ARG A 85 21.03 8.38 20.80
C ARG A 85 19.67 8.46 20.10
N TYR A 86 19.41 7.56 19.16
CA TYR A 86 18.14 7.51 18.45
C TYR A 86 16.97 7.15 19.37
N ILE A 87 17.14 6.17 20.26
CA ILE A 87 16.10 5.80 21.25
C ILE A 87 15.85 6.94 22.24
N ASN A 88 16.88 7.67 22.65
CA ASN A 88 16.72 8.85 23.51
C ASN A 88 15.94 9.97 22.81
N SER A 89 16.21 10.21 21.53
CA SER A 89 15.44 11.16 20.71
C SER A 89 13.97 10.76 20.65
N LEU A 90 13.66 9.49 20.36
CA LEU A 90 12.29 9.00 20.32
C LEU A 90 11.58 9.14 21.69
N ALA A 91 12.25 8.78 22.78
CA ALA A 91 11.70 8.95 24.13
C ALA A 91 11.47 10.44 24.48
N SER A 92 12.35 11.35 24.06
CA SER A 92 12.20 12.79 24.27
C SER A 92 11.01 13.40 23.49
N HIS A 93 10.59 12.75 22.41
CA HIS A 93 9.37 13.10 21.67
C HIS A 93 8.08 12.51 22.28
N GLY A 94 8.17 11.89 23.46
CA GLY A 94 7.01 11.37 24.20
C GLY A 94 6.52 10.01 23.70
N LEU A 95 7.33 9.28 22.93
CA LEU A 95 6.99 7.93 22.48
C LEU A 95 7.14 6.91 23.62
N ASP A 96 6.12 6.09 23.81
CA ASP A 96 6.11 5.02 24.81
C ASP A 96 7.05 3.87 24.38
N PRO A 97 7.69 3.13 25.30
CA PRO A 97 8.56 2.01 24.95
C PRO A 97 7.88 0.94 24.09
N ALA A 98 6.55 0.78 24.18
CA ALA A 98 5.80 -0.12 23.30
C ALA A 98 5.78 0.37 21.84
N GLN A 99 5.70 1.69 21.62
CA GLN A 99 5.75 2.29 20.29
C GLN A 99 7.18 2.24 19.74
N ILE A 100 8.18 2.47 20.58
CA ILE A 100 9.60 2.33 20.20
C ILE A 100 9.90 0.87 19.82
N ALA A 101 9.37 -0.11 20.56
CA ALA A 101 9.49 -1.52 20.24
C ALA A 101 8.91 -1.86 18.86
N GLN A 102 7.75 -1.27 18.51
CA GLN A 102 7.12 -1.44 17.21
C GLN A 102 7.93 -0.78 16.08
N ILE A 103 8.47 0.41 16.31
CA ILE A 103 9.28 1.16 15.32
C ILE A 103 10.60 0.43 15.05
N LEU A 104 11.25 -0.08 16.09
CA LEU A 104 12.53 -0.77 16.00
C LEU A 104 12.40 -2.28 15.76
N GLU A 105 11.18 -2.80 15.64
CA GLU A 105 10.87 -4.23 15.48
C GLU A 105 11.59 -5.11 16.53
N ILE A 106 11.66 -4.63 17.78
CA ILE A 106 12.31 -5.31 18.90
C ILE A 106 11.31 -5.77 19.97
N GLY A 107 11.75 -6.67 20.85
CA GLY A 107 10.92 -7.10 21.96
C GLY A 107 10.57 -5.94 22.90
N LYS A 108 9.34 -5.91 23.40
CA LYS A 108 8.88 -4.86 24.34
C LYS A 108 9.82 -4.68 25.55
N GLY A 109 10.29 -5.80 26.11
CA GLY A 109 11.26 -5.79 27.22
C GLY A 109 12.63 -5.22 26.84
N GLU A 110 13.06 -5.42 25.59
CA GLU A 110 14.31 -4.84 25.07
C GLU A 110 14.16 -3.31 24.91
N ALA A 111 13.04 -2.83 24.37
CA ALA A 111 12.78 -1.41 24.25
C ALA A 111 12.73 -0.69 25.61
N GLU A 112 12.08 -1.28 26.61
CA GLU A 112 12.05 -0.74 27.98
C GLU A 112 13.45 -0.64 28.59
N GLN A 113 14.29 -1.66 28.38
CA GLN A 113 15.67 -1.65 28.85
C GLN A 113 16.50 -0.58 28.14
N LEU A 114 16.35 -0.45 26.82
CA LEU A 114 17.09 0.53 26.03
C LEU A 114 16.69 1.97 26.36
N VAL A 115 15.41 2.24 26.63
CA VAL A 115 14.94 3.57 27.08
C VAL A 115 15.52 3.90 28.46
N LYS A 116 15.50 2.95 29.40
CA LYS A 116 16.14 3.11 30.72
C LYS A 116 17.64 3.39 30.58
N LEU A 117 18.35 2.64 29.75
CA LEU A 117 19.78 2.83 29.51
C LEU A 117 20.07 4.17 28.81
N ALA A 118 19.25 4.57 27.84
CA ALA A 118 19.38 5.84 27.14
C ALA A 118 19.20 7.03 28.09
N SER A 119 18.28 6.94 29.06
CA SER A 119 18.08 7.98 30.08
C SER A 119 19.26 8.16 31.04
N LEU A 120 20.08 7.11 31.22
CA LEU A 120 21.24 7.12 32.11
C LEU A 120 22.54 7.55 31.41
N ARG A 121 22.60 7.42 30.07
CA ARG A 121 23.78 7.72 29.26
C ARG A 121 23.92 9.14 28.67
N PRO A 122 23.04 10.16 28.86
CA PRO A 122 23.24 11.45 28.20
C PRO A 122 24.51 12.21 28.61
N LEU A 123 25.19 11.80 29.68
CA LEU A 123 26.31 12.54 30.27
C LEU A 123 27.72 12.00 29.93
N ALA A 124 27.85 10.95 29.11
CA ALA A 124 29.12 10.28 28.87
C ALA A 124 29.58 10.28 27.39
N SER A 125 29.00 11.14 26.54
CA SER A 125 29.34 11.17 25.10
C SER A 125 29.55 12.58 24.54
N ASP A 126 30.24 13.45 25.28
CA ASP A 126 30.95 14.58 24.68
C ASP A 126 32.42 14.15 24.45
N PRO A 127 32.82 13.87 23.20
CA PRO A 127 34.22 13.66 22.85
C PRO A 127 34.93 14.97 22.47
N GLU A 128 34.64 16.10 23.14
CA GLU A 128 35.25 17.41 22.82
C GLU A 128 36.33 17.92 23.81
N GLU A 129 36.74 17.16 24.82
CA GLU A 129 37.73 17.67 25.80
C GLU A 129 38.97 16.76 26.01
N ILE A 130 39.62 16.32 24.93
CA ILE A 130 41.03 15.83 24.99
C ILE A 130 41.88 16.37 23.83
N ALA A 131 41.68 17.64 23.48
CA ALA A 131 42.61 18.36 22.60
C ALA A 131 42.67 19.85 22.96
N ALA A 132 43.14 20.15 24.18
CA ALA A 132 43.73 21.42 24.55
C ALA A 132 44.85 21.17 25.55
#